data_AF-A0A7X7I317-F1
#
_entry.id   AF-A0A7X7I317-F1
#
_cell.length_a   1.000
_cell.length_b   1.000
_cell.length_c   1.000
_cell.angle_alpha   90.00
_cell.angle_beta   90.00
_cell.angle_gamma   90.00
#
_symmetry.space_group_name_H-M   'P 1'
#
loop_
_entity.id
_entity.type
_entity.pdbx_description
1 polymer ?
#
loop_
_entity_poly.entity_id
_entity_poly.type
_entity_poly.pdbx_seq_one_letter_code
_entity_poly.pdbx_strand_id
1 'polypeptide(L)'
;FSLLSLCVRYGKPSVKETLDVMRDFRLREDQLRSLNIPALGLVSEAEGTVPLAQAKRFAELAQKAALHIFTEESGANIHCQLDNMPLSWAVALDWLDEQFR
;
A
#
# COMPACT_ATOMS: atom_id res chain seq x y z
N PHE A 1 5.19 -4.82 -20.53
CA PHE A 1 4.26 -5.59 -19.68
C PHE A 1 3.26 -6.29 -20.59
N SER A 2 3.21 -7.62 -20.63
CA SER A 2 2.28 -8.37 -21.50
C SER A 2 1.09 -8.87 -20.68
N LEU A 3 -0.11 -8.88 -21.25
CA LEU A 3 -1.27 -9.49 -20.58
C LEU A 3 -1.05 -10.99 -20.30
N LEU A 4 -0.21 -11.65 -21.09
CA LEU A 4 0.18 -13.04 -20.87
C LEU A 4 1.04 -13.24 -19.61
N SER A 5 1.89 -12.27 -19.24
CA SER A 5 2.67 -12.38 -18.00
C SER A 5 1.78 -12.29 -16.76
N LEU A 6 0.63 -11.60 -16.86
CA LEU A 6 -0.36 -11.59 -15.79
C LEU A 6 -1.03 -12.95 -15.63
N CYS A 7 -1.39 -13.63 -16.74
CA CYS A 7 -1.93 -14.99 -16.70
C CYS A 7 -1.01 -15.95 -15.94
N VAL A 8 0.30 -15.91 -16.23
CA VAL A 8 1.30 -16.72 -15.52
C VAL A 8 1.38 -16.35 -14.04
N ARG A 9 1.44 -15.05 -13.70
CA ARG A 9 1.54 -14.57 -12.31
C ARG A 9 0.35 -14.99 -11.44
N TYR A 10 -0.86 -14.98 -12.01
CA TYR A 10 -2.09 -15.35 -11.30
C TYR A 10 -2.50 -16.81 -11.51
N GLY A 11 -1.70 -17.61 -12.25
CA GLY A 11 -1.98 -19.01 -12.53
C GLY A 11 -3.28 -19.24 -13.29
N LYS A 12 -3.66 -18.32 -14.20
CA LYS A 12 -4.89 -18.38 -14.98
C LYS A 12 -4.62 -18.71 -16.45
N PRO A 13 -5.50 -19.50 -17.10
CA PRO A 13 -5.32 -19.89 -18.49
C PRO A 13 -5.69 -18.77 -19.47
N SER A 14 -6.36 -17.70 -19.02
CA SER A 14 -6.79 -16.58 -19.87
C SER A 14 -6.67 -15.22 -19.20
N VAL A 15 -6.56 -14.17 -20.01
CA VAL A 15 -6.56 -12.78 -19.54
C VAL A 15 -7.88 -12.44 -18.85
N LYS A 16 -9.00 -12.95 -19.39
CA LYS A 16 -10.33 -12.76 -18.79
C LYS A 16 -10.37 -13.29 -17.37
N GLU A 17 -9.98 -14.54 -17.15
CA GLU A 17 -9.98 -15.15 -15.82
C GLU A 17 -8.99 -14.46 -14.86
N THR A 18 -7.89 -13.94 -15.41
CA THR A 18 -6.96 -13.11 -14.62
C THR A 18 -7.64 -11.84 -14.13
N LEU A 19 -8.34 -11.12 -15.01
CA LEU A 19 -9.07 -9.91 -14.66
C LEU A 19 -10.25 -10.20 -13.71
N ASP A 20 -10.93 -11.33 -13.89
CA ASP A 20 -12.01 -11.74 -12.99
C ASP A 20 -11.48 -11.96 -11.57
N VAL A 21 -10.35 -12.65 -11.40
CA VAL A 21 -9.72 -12.83 -10.07
C VAL A 21 -9.14 -11.55 -9.51
N MET A 22 -8.63 -10.63 -10.34
CA MET A 22 -8.16 -9.33 -9.86
C MET A 22 -9.28 -8.53 -9.16
N ARG A 23 -10.55 -8.76 -9.50
CA ARG A 23 -11.69 -8.10 -8.85
C ARG A 23 -11.88 -8.54 -7.40
N ASP A 24 -11.44 -9.74 -7.03
CA ASP A 24 -11.54 -10.26 -5.67
C ASP A 24 -10.63 -9.51 -4.70
N PHE A 25 -9.57 -8.86 -5.20
CA PHE A 25 -8.66 -8.01 -4.41
C PHE A 25 -9.18 -6.59 -4.18
N ARG A 26 -10.45 -6.31 -4.54
CA ARG A 26 -11.06 -5.01 -4.27
C ARG A 26 -11.55 -4.95 -2.83
N LEU A 27 -10.86 -4.16 -2.01
CA LEU A 27 -11.31 -3.85 -0.67
C LEU A 27 -12.57 -2.98 -0.72
N ARG A 28 -13.58 -3.36 0.05
CA ARG A 28 -14.82 -2.59 0.22
C ARG A 28 -14.71 -1.71 1.47
N GLU A 29 -15.48 -0.63 1.52
CA GLU A 29 -15.40 0.32 2.63
C GLU A 29 -15.82 -0.29 3.97
N ASP A 30 -16.83 -1.17 3.99
CA ASP A 30 -17.23 -1.92 5.18
C ASP A 30 -16.10 -2.79 5.74
N GLN A 31 -15.29 -3.37 4.85
CA GLN A 31 -14.13 -4.17 5.21
C GLN A 31 -13.04 -3.29 5.83
N LEU A 32 -12.76 -2.13 5.23
CA LEU A 32 -11.77 -1.19 5.76
C LEU A 32 -12.19 -0.62 7.12
N ARG A 33 -13.46 -0.27 7.29
CA ARG A 33 -14.00 0.25 8.56
C ARG A 33 -14.05 -0.79 9.68
N SER A 34 -14.09 -2.08 9.34
CA SER A 34 -14.09 -3.16 10.32
C SER A 34 -12.68 -3.62 10.73
N LEU A 35 -11.62 -3.04 10.15
CA LEU A 35 -10.24 -3.31 10.57
C LEU A 35 -10.01 -2.79 12.00
N ASN A 36 -9.76 -3.72 12.91
CA ASN A 36 -9.51 -3.44 14.33
C ASN A 36 -8.04 -3.54 14.74
N ILE A 37 -7.16 -3.79 13.78
CA ILE A 37 -5.71 -3.86 13.97
C ILE A 37 -5.07 -2.49 13.70
N PRO A 38 -4.07 -2.07 14.51
CA PRO A 38 -3.21 -0.96 14.13
C PRO A 38 -2.51 -1.26 12.80
N ALA A 39 -2.43 -0.26 11.93
CA ALA A 39 -1.78 -0.39 10.63
C ALA A 39 -0.99 0.87 10.30
N LEU A 40 0.09 0.73 9.57
CA LEU A 40 0.87 1.85 9.05
C LEU A 40 0.90 1.76 7.52
N GLY A 41 0.37 2.80 6.86
CA GLY A 41 0.56 3.03 5.43
C GLY A 41 1.84 3.82 5.19
N LEU A 42 2.67 3.35 4.27
CA LEU A 42 3.85 4.05 3.76
C LEU A 42 3.64 4.31 2.26
N VAL A 43 3.75 5.57 1.86
CA VAL A 43 3.62 5.97 0.45
C VAL A 43 4.46 7.20 0.18
N SER A 44 4.89 7.40 -1.06
CA SER A 44 5.55 8.64 -1.49
C SER A 44 4.62 9.49 -2.37
N GLU A 45 4.78 10.82 -2.32
CA GLU A 45 4.11 11.74 -3.24
C GLU A 45 4.50 11.49 -4.71
N ALA A 46 5.68 10.94 -4.95
CA ALA A 46 6.21 10.63 -6.27
C ALA A 46 5.67 9.30 -6.87
N GLU A 47 4.93 8.49 -6.11
CA GLU A 47 4.31 7.26 -6.62
C GLU A 47 3.09 7.50 -7.51
N GLY A 48 2.60 8.74 -7.55
CA GLY A 48 1.50 9.18 -8.39
C GLY A 48 0.15 9.25 -7.66
N THR A 49 -0.85 9.73 -8.38
CA THR A 49 -2.13 10.13 -7.79
C THR A 49 -2.96 8.94 -7.28
N VAL A 50 -2.88 7.79 -7.96
CA VAL A 50 -3.69 6.61 -7.60
C VAL A 50 -3.19 5.96 -6.30
N PRO A 51 -1.90 5.61 -6.13
CA PRO A 51 -1.42 5.06 -4.86
C PRO A 51 -1.65 6.01 -3.68
N LEU A 52 -1.39 7.31 -3.88
CA LEU A 52 -1.59 8.32 -2.85
C LEU A 52 -3.07 8.44 -2.43
N ALA A 53 -4.00 8.45 -3.39
CA ALA A 53 -5.44 8.48 -3.11
C ALA A 53 -5.90 7.21 -2.38
N GLN A 54 -5.38 6.04 -2.76
CA GLN A 54 -5.68 4.78 -2.09
C GLN A 54 -5.16 4.76 -0.64
N ALA A 55 -3.92 5.22 -0.41
CA ALA A 55 -3.33 5.29 0.92
C ALA A 55 -4.08 6.27 1.84
N LYS A 56 -4.46 7.45 1.33
CA LYS A 56 -5.30 8.41 2.05
C LYS A 56 -6.67 7.83 2.38
N ARG A 57 -7.31 7.17 1.41
CA ARG A 57 -8.62 6.53 1.61
C ARG A 57 -8.56 5.40 2.65
N PHE A 58 -7.48 4.62 2.65
CA PHE A 58 -7.24 3.61 3.66
C PHE A 58 -7.14 4.22 5.06
N ALA A 59 -6.32 5.25 5.24
CA ALA A 59 -6.14 5.92 6.53
C ALA A 59 -7.41 6.62 7.03
N GLU A 60 -8.24 7.14 6.12
CA GLU A 60 -9.55 7.73 6.46
C GLU A 60 -10.56 6.69 6.96
N LEU A 61 -10.55 5.48 6.39
CA LEU A 61 -11.55 4.45 6.67
C LEU A 61 -11.15 3.49 7.80
N ALA A 62 -9.88 3.10 7.85
CA ALA A 62 -9.35 2.22 8.88
C ALA A 62 -8.96 3.04 10.12
N GLN A 63 -9.84 3.08 11.12
CA GLN A 63 -9.73 4.02 12.25
C GLN A 63 -8.41 3.98 13.04
N LYS A 64 -7.72 2.83 13.03
CA LYS A 64 -6.42 2.64 13.72
C LYS A 64 -5.23 2.70 12.77
N ALA A 65 -5.44 3.16 11.53
CA ALA A 65 -4.37 3.31 10.57
C ALA A 65 -3.67 4.66 10.74
N ALA A 66 -2.35 4.61 10.78
CA ALA A 66 -1.48 5.75 10.55
C ALA A 66 -1.04 5.78 9.08
N LEU A 67 -0.69 6.96 8.58
CA LEU A 67 -0.17 7.15 7.24
C LEU A 67 1.07 8.07 7.30
N HIS A 68 2.18 7.59 6.77
CA HIS A 68 3.37 8.40 6.52
C HIS A 68 3.53 8.61 5.01
N ILE A 69 3.71 9.88 4.63
CA ILE A 69 3.89 10.29 3.23
C ILE A 69 5.32 10.80 3.06
N PHE A 70 6.15 10.09 2.30
CA PHE A 70 7.50 10.51 1.95
C PHE A 70 7.47 11.60 0.86
N THR A 71 8.24 12.66 1.08
CA THR A 71 8.48 13.73 0.11
C THR A 71 9.76 13.47 -0.66
N GLU A 72 9.97 14.15 -1.80
CA GLU A 72 11.24 14.10 -2.52
C GLU A 72 12.44 14.52 -1.65
N GLU A 73 12.25 15.53 -0.79
CA GLU A 73 13.28 16.02 0.14
C GLU A 73 13.67 15.00 1.21
N SER A 74 12.81 14.03 1.53
CA SER A 74 13.13 12.94 2.46
C SER A 74 14.20 11.98 1.92
N GLY A 75 14.42 11.98 0.59
CA GLY A 75 15.33 11.06 -0.10
C GLY A 75 14.86 9.59 -0.09
N ALA A 76 13.62 9.32 0.34
CA ALA A 76 12.98 8.00 0.34
C ALA A 76 11.70 8.02 -0.51
N ASN A 77 11.75 8.63 -1.70
CA ASN A 77 10.56 8.94 -2.48
C ASN A 77 10.30 7.96 -3.65
N ILE A 78 11.22 7.04 -3.94
CA ILE A 78 10.98 6.00 -4.96
C ILE A 78 10.01 4.95 -4.41
N HIS A 79 9.22 4.31 -5.29
CA HIS A 79 8.34 3.21 -4.92
C HIS A 79 9.04 2.16 -4.05
N CYS A 80 8.39 1.77 -2.95
CA CYS A 80 8.94 0.92 -1.89
C CYS A 80 10.13 1.53 -1.11
N GLN A 81 10.37 2.84 -1.22
CA GLN A 81 11.45 3.57 -0.57
C GLN A 81 12.84 2.97 -0.85
N LEU A 82 13.05 2.45 -2.05
CA LEU A 82 14.26 1.70 -2.42
C LEU A 82 15.52 2.58 -2.48
N ASP A 83 15.34 3.88 -2.65
CA ASP A 83 16.37 4.91 -2.62
C ASP A 83 16.90 5.21 -1.21
N ASN A 84 16.08 4.98 -0.17
CA ASN A 84 16.50 5.15 1.23
C ASN A 84 15.71 4.24 2.18
N MET A 85 16.00 2.94 2.07
CA MET A 85 15.43 1.93 2.95
C MET A 85 15.70 2.18 4.45
N PRO A 86 16.89 2.67 4.88
CA PRO A 86 17.11 2.96 6.29
C PRO A 86 16.09 3.94 6.89
N LEU A 87 15.72 4.99 6.16
CA LEU A 87 14.70 5.93 6.61
C LEU A 87 13.31 5.27 6.71
N SER A 88 12.92 4.47 5.71
CA SER A 88 11.62 3.80 5.74
C SER A 88 11.51 2.77 6.88
N TRP A 89 12.61 2.09 7.19
CA TRP A 89 12.71 1.23 8.37
C TRP A 89 12.62 2.00 9.68
N ALA A 90 13.30 3.15 9.80
CA ALA A 90 13.22 3.99 10.99
C ALA A 90 11.77 4.41 11.27
N VAL A 91 11.06 4.92 10.24
CA VAL A 91 9.63 5.28 10.36
C VAL A 91 8.78 4.10 10.83
N ALA A 92 8.99 2.91 10.26
CA ALA A 92 8.22 1.72 10.63
C ALA A 92 8.51 1.25 12.06
N LEU A 93 9.77 1.27 12.48
CA LEU A 93 10.20 0.83 13.81
C LEU A 93 9.80 1.83 14.90
N ASP A 94 9.95 3.13 14.66
CA ASP A 94 9.50 4.17 15.59
C ASP A 94 7.99 4.08 15.82
N TRP A 95 7.21 3.87 14.76
CA TRP A 95 5.77 3.65 14.88
C TRP A 95 5.44 2.37 15.65
N LEU A 96 6.16 1.28 15.42
CA LEU A 96 5.96 0.03 16.17
C LEU A 96 6.25 0.23 17.66
N ASP A 97 7.33 0.93 18.01
CA ASP A 97 7.65 1.29 19.39
C ASP A 97 6.50 2.06 20.05
N GLU A 98 5.88 3.01 19.35
CA GLU A 98 4.70 3.73 19.85
C GLU A 98 3.48 2.83 20.08
N GLN A 99 3.31 1.76 19.28
CA GLN A 99 2.19 0.82 19.45
C GLN A 99 2.37 -0.15 20.63
N PHE A 100 3.62 -0.45 21.01
CA PHE A 100 3.95 -1.46 22.03
C PHE A 100 4.48 -0.88 23.34
N ARG A 101 4.48 0.45 23.50
CA ARG A 101 4.81 1.15 24.74
C ARG A 101 3.70 1.05 25.80
#